data_AF-A0A3D0PBP4-F1
#
_entry.id   AF-A0A3D0PBP4-F1
#
_cell.length_a   1.000
_cell.length_b   1.000
_cell.length_c   1.000
_cell.angle_alpha   90.00
_cell.angle_beta   90.00
_cell.angle_gamma   90.00
#
_symmetry.space_group_name_H-M   'P 1'
#
loop_
_entity.id
_entity.type
_entity.pdbx_description
1 polymer ?
#
loop_
_entity_poly.entity_id
_entity_poly.type
_entity_poly.pdbx_seq_one_letter_code
_entity_poly.pdbx_strand_id
1 'polypeptide(L)' 'MLDPSEQLRLRARLLEFLKFRVLASQEAFFEPWQRGDGSDAERFRQWLGGLWPEALRLNDHDLLAVLDQARTLYVN' A
#
# COMPACT_ATOMS: atom_id res chain seq x y z
N MET A 1 -4.11 17.04 9.60
CA MET A 1 -2.82 16.34 9.67
C MET A 1 -3.04 15.17 10.61
N LEU A 2 -2.81 13.93 10.15
CA LEU A 2 -2.93 12.76 11.04
C LEU A 2 -1.88 12.87 12.15
N ASP A 3 -2.23 12.45 13.36
CA ASP A 3 -1.24 12.28 14.41
C ASP A 3 -0.19 11.24 13.98
N PRO A 4 1.10 11.43 14.29
CA PRO A 4 2.16 10.53 13.83
C PRO A 4 1.96 9.08 14.30
N SER A 5 1.37 8.89 15.49
CA SER A 5 1.01 7.58 16.02
C SER A 5 -0.16 6.94 15.26
N GLU A 6 -1.14 7.73 14.81
CA GLU A 6 -2.25 7.23 14.00
C GLU A 6 -1.76 6.83 12.61
N GLN A 7 -0.90 7.64 11.99
CA GLN A 7 -0.27 7.34 10.71
C GLN A 7 0.53 6.02 10.78
N LEU A 8 1.32 5.82 11.83
CA LEU A 8 2.06 4.57 12.04
C LEU A 8 1.11 3.36 12.17
N ARG A 9 0.03 3.48 12.93
CA ARG A 9 -0.98 2.41 13.08
C ARG A 9 -1.68 2.11 11.75
N LEU A 10 -2.04 3.14 10.99
CA LEU A 10 -2.65 3.00 9.67
C LEU A 10 -1.71 2.28 8.69
N ARG A 11 -0.43 2.64 8.67
CA ARG A 11 0.59 1.96 7.85
C ARG A 11 0.75 0.49 8.23
N ALA A 12 0.83 0.18 9.53
CA ALA A 12 0.92 -1.20 10.01
C ALA A 12 -0.33 -2.02 9.64
N ARG A 13 -1.52 -1.42 9.81
CA ARG A 13 -2.79 -2.01 9.40
C ARG A 13 -2.84 -2.24 7.88
N LEU A 14 -2.31 -1.31 7.07
CA LEU A 14 -2.17 -1.47 5.62
C LEU A 14 -1.25 -2.63 5.23
N LEU A 15 -0.09 -2.78 5.88
CA LEU A 15 0.79 -3.93 5.67
C LEU A 15 0.08 -5.26 5.92
N GLU A 16 -0.60 -5.39 7.06
CA GLU A 16 -1.32 -6.62 7.42
C GLU A 16 -2.45 -6.93 6.42
N PHE A 17 -3.13 -5.91 5.90
CA PHE A 17 -4.13 -6.08 4.86
C PHE A 17 -3.52 -6.55 3.53
N LEU A 18 -2.33 -6.06 3.18
CA LEU A 18 -1.62 -6.47 1.97
C LEU A 18 -1.03 -7.87 2.09
N LYS A 19 -0.66 -8.33 3.30
CA LYS A 19 0.00 -9.60 3.58
C LYS A 19 -0.54 -10.78 2.78
N PHE A 20 -1.82 -11.13 2.94
CA PHE A 20 -2.37 -12.30 2.26
C PHE A 20 -2.46 -12.14 0.73
N ARG A 21 -2.64 -10.91 0.25
CA ARG A 21 -2.70 -10.61 -1.20
C ARG A 21 -1.31 -10.73 -1.84
N VAL A 22 -0.31 -10.19 -1.16
CA VAL A 22 1.09 -10.29 -1.58
C VAL A 22 1.57 -11.73 -1.49
N LEU A 23 1.25 -12.47 -0.42
CA LEU A 23 1.64 -13.88 -0.33
C LEU A 23 0.95 -14.77 -1.39
N ALA A 24 -0.26 -14.42 -1.82
CA ALA A 24 -0.99 -15.17 -2.84
C ALA A 24 -0.47 -14.89 -4.27
N SER A 25 -0.04 -13.66 -4.56
CA SER A 25 0.35 -13.23 -5.92
C SER A 25 1.84 -12.91 -6.07
N GLN A 26 2.61 -12.92 -4.99
CA GLN A 26 4.05 -12.62 -4.92
C GLN A 26 4.41 -11.34 -5.70
N GLU A 27 5.43 -11.39 -6.56
CA GLU A 27 5.85 -10.25 -7.38
C GLU A 27 4.75 -9.74 -8.31
N ALA A 28 3.86 -10.62 -8.80
CA ALA A 28 2.76 -10.25 -9.69
C ALA A 28 1.75 -9.33 -8.99
N PHE A 29 1.72 -9.29 -7.66
CA PHE A 29 0.92 -8.31 -6.93
C PHE A 29 1.36 -6.87 -7.25
N PHE A 30 2.66 -6.62 -7.49
CA PHE A 30 3.22 -5.28 -7.59
C PHE A 30 3.26 -4.69 -9.01
N GLU A 31 3.12 -5.52 -10.04
CA GLU A 31 3.14 -5.10 -11.45
C GLU A 31 2.18 -3.93 -11.79
N PRO A 32 0.95 -3.85 -11.23
CA PRO A 32 0.01 -2.78 -11.60
C PRO A 32 0.38 -1.38 -11.08
N TRP A 33 1.25 -1.29 -10.08
CA TRP A 33 1.64 -0.06 -9.38
C TRP A 33 3.15 0.22 -9.41
N GLN A 34 3.86 -0.36 -10.38
CA GLN A 34 5.28 -0.10 -10.66
C GLN A 34 5.49 0.28 -12.14
N ARG A 35 4.61 1.12 -12.68
CA ARG A 35 4.69 1.55 -14.07
C ARG A 35 5.74 2.65 -14.27
N GLY A 36 6.07 3.40 -13.21
CA GLY A 36 7.06 4.48 -13.29
C GLY A 36 6.59 5.69 -14.11
N ASP A 37 5.29 5.79 -14.38
CA ASP A 37 4.65 6.89 -15.12
C ASP A 37 4.12 7.99 -14.19
N GLY A 38 4.37 7.88 -12.88
CA GLY A 38 3.88 8.80 -11.85
C GLY A 38 2.41 8.59 -11.46
N SER A 39 1.71 7.62 -12.06
CA SER A 39 0.31 7.29 -11.75
C SER A 39 0.14 6.16 -10.75
N ASP A 40 1.24 5.56 -10.30
CA ASP A 40 1.27 4.38 -9.42
C ASP A 40 0.49 4.60 -8.11
N ALA A 41 0.72 5.75 -7.46
CA ALA A 41 0.02 6.11 -6.23
C ALA A 41 -1.49 6.28 -6.44
N GLU A 42 -1.90 6.99 -7.50
CA GLU A 42 -3.32 7.21 -7.82
C GLU A 42 -4.03 5.89 -8.12
N ARG A 43 -3.41 4.99 -8.89
CA ARG A 43 -3.96 3.64 -9.17
C ARG A 43 -4.15 2.84 -7.90
N PHE A 44 -3.14 2.83 -7.03
CA PHE A 44 -3.21 2.11 -5.77
C PHE A 44 -4.26 2.72 -4.83
N ARG A 45 -4.37 4.05 -4.79
CA ARG A 45 -5.39 4.80 -4.05
C ARG A 45 -6.80 4.44 -4.54
N GLN A 46 -7.03 4.40 -5.85
CA GLN A 46 -8.32 4.01 -6.41
C GLN A 46 -8.69 2.56 -6.06
N TRP A 47 -7.73 1.64 -6.16
CA TRP A 47 -7.93 0.24 -5.76
C TRP A 47 -8.26 0.12 -4.26
N LEU A 48 -7.53 0.84 -3.39
CA LEU A 48 -7.82 0.91 -1.97
C LEU A 48 -9.20 1.53 -1.68
N GLY A 49 -9.65 2.51 -2.45
CA GLY A 49 -10.96 3.13 -2.24
C GLY A 49 -12.13 2.14 -2.37
N GLY A 50 -11.99 1.11 -3.20
CA GLY A 50 -13.01 0.07 -3.36
C GLY A 50 -12.99 -1.00 -2.26
N LEU A 51 -11.89 -1.17 -1.54
CA LEU A 51 -11.70 -2.27 -0.58
C LEU A 51 -11.55 -1.80 0.87
N TRP A 52 -10.84 -0.70 1.06
CA TRP A 52 -10.52 -0.14 2.37
C TRP A 52 -10.33 1.39 2.32
N PRO A 53 -11.43 2.15 2.37
CA PRO A 53 -11.38 3.61 2.27
C PRO A 53 -10.65 4.30 3.43
N GLU A 54 -10.52 3.67 4.62
CA GLU A 54 -9.78 4.26 5.74
C GLU A 54 -8.28 4.43 5.42
N ALA A 55 -7.71 3.55 4.58
CA ALA A 55 -6.31 3.65 4.17
C ALA A 55 -6.04 4.93 3.35
N LEU A 56 -7.06 5.50 2.71
CA LEU A 56 -6.97 6.74 1.93
C LEU A 56 -6.68 7.99 2.78
N ARG A 57 -6.70 7.86 4.11
CA ARG A 57 -6.23 8.91 5.03
C ARG A 57 -4.71 9.10 4.96
N LEU A 58 -3.98 8.09 4.49
CA LEU A 58 -2.55 8.20 4.17
C LEU A 58 -2.37 9.02 2.89
N ASN A 59 -1.26 9.75 2.82
CA ASN A 59 -0.83 10.42 1.59
C ASN A 59 -0.15 9.42 0.64
N ASP A 60 0.05 9.85 -0.59
CA ASP A 60 0.60 9.01 -1.66
C ASP A 60 2.01 8.48 -1.33
N HIS A 61 2.83 9.30 -0.66
CA HIS A 61 4.17 8.90 -0.24
C HIS A 61 4.11 7.76 0.80
N ASP A 62 3.23 7.83 1.79
CA ASP A 62 3.04 6.77 2.79
C ASP A 62 2.48 5.49 2.15
N LEU A 63 1.56 5.61 1.20
CA LEU A 63 0.99 4.47 0.49
C LEU A 63 2.06 3.71 -0.30
N LEU A 64 2.89 4.44 -1.06
CA LEU A 64 4.02 3.86 -1.80
C LEU A 64 5.08 3.26 -0.87
N ALA A 65 5.39 3.92 0.24
CA ALA A 65 6.33 3.39 1.23
C ALA A 65 5.83 2.08 1.85
N VAL A 66 4.52 1.93 2.07
CA VAL A 66 3.93 0.67 2.54
C VAL A 66 4.00 -0.42 1.47
N LEU A 67 3.80 -0.10 0.19
CA LEU A 67 3.97 -1.07 -0.90
C LEU A 67 5.42 -1.57 -0.98
N ASP A 68 6.39 -0.67 -0.92
CA ASP A 68 7.83 -1.02 -0.93
C ASP A 68 8.19 -1.89 0.28
N GLN A 69 7.70 -1.53 1.46
CA GLN A 69 7.88 -2.31 2.68
C GLN A 69 7.21 -3.70 2.59
N ALA A 70 6.00 -3.79 2.02
CA ALA A 70 5.32 -5.07 1.82
C ALA A 70 6.09 -5.98 0.85
N ARG A 71 6.67 -5.42 -0.21
CA ARG A 71 7.51 -6.18 -1.16
C ARG A 71 8.71 -6.79 -0.45
N THR A 72 9.43 -5.98 0.31
CA THR A 72 10.61 -6.40 1.07
C THR A 72 10.28 -7.47 2.12
N LEU A 73 9.12 -7.38 2.78
CA LEU A 73 8.75 -8.31 3.85
C LEU A 73 8.17 -9.63 3.34
N TYR A 74 7.42 -9.62 2.25
CA TYR A 74 6.60 -10.77 1.84
C TYR A 74 7.08 -11.47 0.56
N VAL A 75 8.00 -10.86 -0.21
CA VAL A 75 8.48 -11.40 -1.49
C VAL A 75 10.00 -11.58 -1.50
N ASN A 76 10.63 -11.61 -0.32
CA ASN A 76 12.04 -11.96 -0.14
C ASN A 76 12.38 -13.35 -0.71
#